data_AF-A0A0F5R8W0-F1
#
_entry.id   AF-A0A0F5R8W0-F1
#
_cell.length_a   1.000
_cell.length_b   1.000
_cell.length_c   1.000
_cell.angle_alpha   90.00
_cell.angle_beta   90.00
_cell.angle_gamma   90.00
#
_symmetry.space_group_name_H-M   'P 1'
#
loop_
_entity.id
_entity.type
_entity.pdbx_description
1 polymer ?
#
loop_
_entity_poly.entity_id
_entity_poly.type
_entity_poly.pdbx_seq_one_letter_code
_entity_poly.pdbx_strand_id
1 'polypeptide(L)'
;MKGTTVVRYLLLYGIFIALFLGALLGVERIEGYKITTTEYYGMMNIGGIYIAMMFILTAAVYPVLALPVTVAANRWLRHPALQAVLFTGLSLWAGLYHYNSYGDYFIEGYGLAPWSSIGIFAAAGLLYTAANIVLGRLADRAEESASIRRP
;
A
#
# COMPACT_ATOMS: atom_id res chain seq x y z
N MET A 1 22.22 -11.99 -0.82
CA MET A 1 20.85 -12.12 -1.37
C MET A 1 20.99 -12.39 -2.87
N LYS A 2 20.27 -13.35 -3.44
CA LYS A 2 20.35 -13.61 -4.90
C LYS A 2 19.79 -12.40 -5.67
N GLY A 3 20.30 -12.13 -6.87
CA GLY A 3 19.89 -10.96 -7.68
C GLY A 3 18.40 -10.95 -7.99
N THR A 4 17.81 -12.11 -8.25
CA THR A 4 16.36 -12.36 -8.41
C THR A 4 15.54 -11.88 -7.21
N THR A 5 16.03 -12.14 -5.99
CA THR A 5 15.39 -11.70 -4.75
C THR A 5 15.43 -10.18 -4.60
N VAL A 6 16.55 -9.53 -4.95
CA VAL A 6 16.68 -8.07 -4.91
C VAL A 6 15.68 -7.42 -5.87
N VAL A 7 15.65 -7.89 -7.12
CA VAL A 7 14.73 -7.37 -8.14
C VAL A 7 13.28 -7.53 -7.71
N ARG A 8 12.90 -8.67 -7.13
CA ARG A 8 11.55 -8.89 -6.58
C ARG A 8 11.15 -7.80 -5.57
N TYR A 9 12.00 -7.50 -4.60
CA TYR A 9 11.67 -6.52 -3.56
C TYR A 9 11.69 -5.07 -4.07
N LEU A 10 12.48 -4.77 -5.10
CA LEU A 10 12.43 -3.48 -5.79
C LEU A 10 11.14 -3.30 -6.60
N LEU A 11 10.67 -4.34 -7.28
CA LEU A 11 9.38 -4.31 -7.98
C LEU A 11 8.22 -4.15 -6.98
N LEU A 12 8.26 -4.90 -5.87
CA LEU A 12 7.28 -4.75 -4.79
C LEU A 12 7.30 -3.35 -4.17
N TYR A 13 8.45 -2.67 -4.15
CA TYR A 13 8.53 -1.30 -3.67
C TYR A 13 7.76 -0.34 -4.59
N GLY A 14 8.00 -0.41 -5.89
CA GLY A 14 7.26 0.40 -6.87
C GLY A 14 5.76 0.12 -6.84
N ILE A 15 5.37 -1.16 -6.75
CA ILE A 15 3.96 -1.58 -6.64
C ILE A 15 3.34 -1.04 -5.35
N PHE A 16 4.04 -1.14 -4.22
CA PHE A 16 3.55 -0.59 -2.95
C PHE A 16 3.31 0.91 -3.05
N ILE A 17 4.28 1.67 -3.59
CA ILE A 17 4.11 3.11 -3.78
C ILE A 17 2.87 3.39 -4.62
N ALA A 18 2.74 2.75 -5.78
CA ALA A 18 1.61 2.98 -6.69
C ALA A 18 0.26 2.66 -6.02
N LEU A 19 0.15 1.50 -5.36
CA LEU A 19 -1.09 1.07 -4.72
C LEU A 19 -1.45 1.94 -3.52
N PHE A 20 -0.49 2.23 -2.65
CA PHE A 20 -0.75 2.91 -1.39
C PHE A 20 -0.92 4.43 -1.58
N LEU A 21 -0.08 5.05 -2.43
CA LEU A 21 -0.31 6.45 -2.83
C LEU A 21 -1.62 6.58 -3.61
N GLY A 22 -1.89 5.66 -4.54
CA GLY A 22 -3.16 5.62 -5.26
C GLY A 22 -4.36 5.49 -4.33
N ALA A 23 -4.24 4.70 -3.26
CA ALA A 23 -5.26 4.57 -2.24
C ALA A 23 -5.49 5.87 -1.46
N LEU A 24 -4.42 6.49 -0.94
CA LEU A 24 -4.49 7.78 -0.25
C LEU A 24 -5.12 8.86 -1.12
N LEU A 25 -4.64 9.02 -2.35
CA LEU A 25 -5.17 10.00 -3.30
C LEU A 25 -6.61 9.69 -3.72
N GLY A 26 -6.96 8.41 -3.85
CA GLY A 26 -8.32 7.99 -4.19
C GLY A 26 -9.32 8.37 -3.11
N VAL A 27 -9.01 8.08 -1.85
CA VAL A 27 -9.86 8.47 -0.71
C VAL A 27 -9.92 9.99 -0.59
N GLU A 28 -8.79 10.66 -0.68
CA GLU A 28 -8.73 12.13 -0.65
C GLU A 28 -9.57 12.76 -1.77
N ARG A 29 -9.58 12.16 -2.98
CA ARG A 29 -10.36 12.66 -4.10
C ARG A 29 -11.87 12.50 -3.92
N ILE A 30 -12.31 11.47 -3.19
CA ILE A 30 -13.72 11.13 -2.95
C ILE A 30 -14.26 11.83 -1.71
N GLU A 31 -13.52 11.76 -0.60
CA GLU A 31 -13.93 12.30 0.71
C GLU A 31 -13.32 13.66 0.96
N GLY A 32 -11.99 13.81 0.83
CA GLY A 32 -11.29 15.08 1.09
C GLY A 32 -11.79 16.26 0.24
N TYR A 33 -12.20 16.02 -1.01
CA TYR A 33 -12.77 17.05 -1.88
C TYR A 33 -14.16 17.56 -1.45
N LYS A 34 -14.84 16.88 -0.52
CA LYS A 34 -16.07 17.41 0.09
C LYS A 34 -15.76 18.54 1.06
N ILE A 35 -14.56 18.58 1.63
CA ILE A 35 -14.14 19.58 2.60
C ILE A 35 -13.73 20.86 1.86
N THR A 36 -14.58 21.88 1.94
CA THR A 36 -14.42 23.13 1.17
C THR A 36 -13.76 24.27 1.94
N THR A 37 -13.38 24.05 3.21
CA THR A 37 -12.66 25.05 4.02
C THR A 37 -11.16 25.02 3.73
N THR A 38 -10.49 26.17 3.90
CA THR A 38 -9.03 26.30 3.77
C THR A 38 -8.26 25.77 4.98
N GLU A 39 -8.95 25.49 6.09
CA GLU A 39 -8.36 24.90 7.30
C GLU A 39 -7.90 23.46 7.09
N TYR A 40 -8.47 22.77 6.10
CA TYR A 40 -8.11 21.41 5.76
C TYR A 40 -6.95 21.39 4.76
N TYR A 41 -5.77 20.91 5.15
CA TYR A 41 -4.59 20.87 4.28
C TYR A 41 -4.58 19.65 3.34
N GLY A 42 -5.70 19.41 2.67
CA GLY A 42 -5.88 18.32 1.71
C GLY A 42 -5.49 18.65 0.27
N MET A 43 -5.70 17.69 -0.63
CA MET A 43 -5.35 17.81 -2.05
C MET A 43 -6.06 18.98 -2.73
N MET A 44 -7.30 19.30 -2.35
CA MET A 44 -8.03 20.45 -2.91
C MET A 44 -7.36 21.79 -2.59
N ASN A 45 -6.73 21.91 -1.41
CA ASN A 45 -6.23 23.18 -0.89
C ASN A 45 -4.74 23.40 -1.14
N ILE A 46 -3.92 22.35 -1.00
CA ILE A 46 -2.46 22.44 -1.21
C ILE A 46 -1.95 21.65 -2.42
N GLY A 47 -2.86 21.01 -3.17
CA GLY A 47 -2.57 20.43 -4.49
C GLY A 47 -1.37 19.51 -4.52
N GLY A 48 -0.39 19.85 -5.36
CA GLY A 48 0.83 19.05 -5.56
C GLY A 48 1.69 18.89 -4.30
N ILE A 49 1.60 19.80 -3.32
CA ILE A 49 2.33 19.67 -2.04
C ILE A 49 1.80 18.47 -1.27
N TYR A 50 0.48 18.27 -1.22
CA TYR A 50 -0.14 17.08 -0.60
C TYR A 50 0.38 15.80 -1.27
N ILE A 51 0.39 15.77 -2.60
CA ILE A 51 0.86 14.61 -3.38
C ILE A 51 2.33 14.31 -3.07
N ALA A 52 3.19 15.35 -3.03
CA ALA A 52 4.60 15.19 -2.72
C ALA A 52 4.81 14.66 -1.28
N MET A 53 4.08 15.19 -0.30
CA MET A 53 4.13 14.72 1.08
C MET A 53 3.70 13.26 1.21
N MET A 54 2.58 12.89 0.58
CA MET A 54 2.08 11.50 0.60
C MET A 54 3.00 10.55 -0.16
N PHE A 55 3.65 11.00 -1.24
CA PHE A 55 4.66 10.23 -1.94
C PHE A 55 5.88 9.97 -1.04
N ILE A 56 6.43 11.00 -0.40
CA ILE A 56 7.58 10.85 0.51
C ILE A 56 7.23 9.92 1.67
N LEU A 57 6.05 10.09 2.28
CA LEU A 57 5.57 9.23 3.35
C LEU A 57 5.49 7.77 2.88
N THR A 58 4.81 7.52 1.76
CA THR A 58 4.63 6.17 1.22
C THR A 58 5.97 5.53 0.84
N ALA A 59 6.87 6.30 0.22
CA ALA A 59 8.21 5.88 -0.13
C ALA A 59 9.02 5.49 1.12
N ALA A 60 8.90 6.23 2.22
CA ALA A 60 9.57 5.93 3.49
C ALA A 60 8.94 4.73 4.23
N VAL A 61 7.62 4.58 4.18
CA VAL A 61 6.90 3.49 4.85
C VAL A 61 7.34 2.11 4.33
N TYR A 62 7.63 1.99 3.03
CA TYR A 62 8.01 0.69 2.48
C TYR A 62 9.29 0.09 3.08
N PRO A 63 10.48 0.72 3.00
CA PRO A 63 11.71 0.14 3.53
C PRO A 63 11.66 -0.03 5.05
N VAL A 64 10.95 0.85 5.77
CA VAL A 64 10.92 0.84 7.24
C VAL A 64 9.91 -0.18 7.79
N LEU A 65 8.74 -0.31 7.18
CA LEU A 65 7.64 -1.13 7.71
C LEU A 65 7.24 -2.25 6.76
N ALA A 66 6.87 -1.91 5.52
CA ALA A 66 6.28 -2.90 4.61
C ALA A 66 7.28 -4.01 4.21
N LEU A 67 8.53 -3.65 3.94
CA LEU A 67 9.57 -4.60 3.54
C LEU A 67 9.90 -5.60 4.67
N PRO A 68 10.18 -5.19 5.92
CA PRO A 68 10.36 -6.13 7.03
C PRO A 68 9.17 -7.07 7.21
N VAL A 69 7.94 -6.54 7.15
CA VAL A 69 6.71 -7.34 7.26
C VAL A 69 6.60 -8.33 6.09
N THR A 70 6.90 -7.90 4.87
CA THR A 70 6.85 -8.76 3.69
C THR A 70 7.88 -9.87 3.74
N VAL A 71 9.11 -9.57 4.17
CA VAL A 71 10.17 -10.57 4.38
C VAL A 71 9.74 -11.57 5.46
N ALA A 72 9.21 -11.09 6.59
CA ALA A 72 8.69 -11.91 7.67
C ALA A 72 7.55 -12.84 7.21
N ALA A 73 6.56 -12.30 6.49
CA ALA A 73 5.41 -13.05 5.99
C ALA A 73 5.81 -14.12 4.97
N ASN A 74 6.78 -13.81 4.10
CA ASN A 74 7.33 -14.77 3.15
C ASN A 74 8.13 -15.89 3.85
N ARG A 75 8.79 -15.57 4.96
CA ARG A 75 9.57 -16.56 5.73
C ARG A 75 8.68 -17.50 6.54
N TRP A 76 7.72 -16.95 7.28
CA TRP A 76 6.98 -17.66 8.32
C TRP A 76 5.57 -18.08 7.95
N LEU A 77 4.78 -17.22 7.32
CA LEU A 77 3.38 -17.56 7.01
C LEU A 77 3.30 -18.54 5.85
N ARG A 78 4.06 -18.28 4.76
CA ARG A 78 4.15 -19.04 3.49
C ARG A 78 2.83 -19.33 2.74
N HIS A 79 1.70 -19.43 3.44
CA HIS A 79 0.39 -19.74 2.90
C HIS A 79 -0.23 -18.49 2.26
N PRO A 80 -0.61 -18.53 0.97
CA PRO A 80 -1.16 -17.37 0.25
C PRO A 80 -2.37 -16.71 0.93
N ALA A 81 -3.29 -17.50 1.47
CA ALA A 81 -4.47 -16.95 2.12
C ALA A 81 -4.14 -16.21 3.43
N LEU A 82 -3.15 -16.69 4.19
CA LEU A 82 -2.73 -16.01 5.42
C LEU A 82 -2.00 -14.71 5.10
N GLN A 83 -1.21 -14.69 4.02
CA GLN A 83 -0.61 -13.45 3.53
C GLN A 83 -1.67 -12.45 3.07
N ALA A 84 -2.73 -12.91 2.39
CA ALA A 84 -3.85 -12.06 1.99
C ALA A 84 -4.53 -11.43 3.21
N VAL A 85 -4.86 -12.23 4.22
CA VAL A 85 -5.43 -11.72 5.48
C VAL A 85 -4.50 -10.69 6.13
N LEU A 86 -3.20 -10.96 6.20
CA LEU A 86 -2.22 -10.05 6.81
C LEU A 86 -2.14 -8.71 6.07
N PHE A 87 -1.84 -8.71 4.77
CA PHE A 87 -1.62 -7.46 4.04
C PHE A 87 -2.91 -6.69 3.79
N THR A 88 -4.03 -7.37 3.52
CA THR A 88 -5.34 -6.72 3.44
C THR A 88 -5.74 -6.15 4.79
N GLY A 89 -5.51 -6.87 5.89
CA GLY A 89 -5.78 -6.38 7.25
C GLY A 89 -4.95 -5.15 7.60
N LEU A 90 -3.65 -5.15 7.31
CA LEU A 90 -2.78 -3.99 7.52
C LEU A 90 -3.18 -2.80 6.64
N SER A 91 -3.54 -3.04 5.38
CA SER A 91 -3.99 -1.98 4.48
C SER A 91 -5.33 -1.40 4.95
N LEU A 92 -6.29 -2.24 5.35
CA LEU A 92 -7.55 -1.81 5.96
C LEU A 92 -7.33 -0.97 7.22
N TRP A 93 -6.45 -1.41 8.11
CA TRP A 93 -6.09 -0.65 9.30
C TRP A 93 -5.52 0.72 8.93
N ALA A 94 -4.63 0.79 7.94
CA ALA A 94 -4.10 2.06 7.45
C ALA A 94 -5.18 2.95 6.81
N GLY A 95 -6.12 2.38 6.08
CA GLY A 95 -7.26 3.11 5.52
C GLY A 95 -8.18 3.69 6.60
N LEU A 96 -8.51 2.91 7.63
CA LEU A 96 -9.30 3.39 8.76
C LEU A 96 -8.55 4.47 9.55
N TYR A 97 -7.25 4.29 9.76
CA TYR A 97 -6.40 5.31 10.38
C TYR A 97 -6.41 6.61 9.57
N HIS A 98 -6.25 6.52 8.24
CA HIS A 98 -6.33 7.68 7.35
C HIS A 98 -7.72 8.35 7.40
N TYR A 99 -8.81 7.58 7.39
CA TYR A 99 -10.16 8.13 7.52
C TYR A 99 -10.34 8.87 8.86
N ASN A 100 -9.91 8.27 9.97
CA ASN A 100 -9.99 8.93 11.27
C ASN A 100 -9.08 10.17 11.37
N SER A 101 -8.04 10.27 10.53
CA SER A 101 -7.16 11.44 10.49
C SER A 101 -7.83 12.71 9.91
N TYR A 102 -8.99 12.59 9.25
CA TYR A 102 -9.81 13.77 8.93
C TYR A 102 -10.31 14.45 10.22
N GLY A 103 -10.50 13.71 11.31
CA GLY A 103 -11.02 14.25 12.57
C GLY A 103 -12.54 14.47 12.56
N ASP A 104 -13.14 14.32 13.74
CA ASP A 104 -14.60 14.28 13.91
C ASP A 104 -15.31 15.52 13.35
N TYR A 105 -14.70 16.69 13.51
CA TYR A 105 -15.21 17.95 12.96
C TYR A 105 -15.44 17.90 11.44
N PHE A 106 -14.46 17.39 10.67
CA PHE A 106 -14.62 17.28 9.22
C PHE A 106 -15.49 16.09 8.83
N ILE A 107 -15.40 14.97 9.56
CA ILE A 107 -16.20 13.78 9.30
C ILE A 107 -17.70 14.09 9.41
N GLU A 108 -18.12 14.67 10.53
CA GLU A 108 -19.52 15.01 10.77
C GLU A 108 -19.96 16.21 9.94
N GLY A 109 -19.14 17.27 9.89
CA GLY A 109 -19.46 18.51 9.19
C GLY A 109 -19.65 18.34 7.69
N TYR A 110 -18.94 17.41 7.06
CA TYR A 110 -19.00 17.16 5.62
C TYR A 110 -19.57 15.79 5.23
N GLY A 111 -20.07 15.01 6.20
CA GLY A 111 -20.68 13.71 5.95
C GLY A 111 -19.73 12.73 5.26
N LEU A 112 -18.48 12.64 5.74
CA LEU A 112 -17.46 11.77 5.15
C LEU A 112 -17.79 10.31 5.44
N ALA A 113 -17.68 9.44 4.44
CA ALA A 113 -18.03 8.04 4.58
C ALA A 113 -16.77 7.17 4.77
N PRO A 114 -16.74 6.23 5.73
CA PRO A 114 -15.60 5.34 5.91
C PRO A 114 -15.48 4.29 4.78
N TRP A 115 -16.57 4.04 4.06
CA TRP A 115 -16.67 2.97 3.06
C TRP A 115 -15.75 3.15 1.86
N SER A 116 -15.49 4.37 1.44
CA SER A 116 -14.53 4.68 0.37
C SER A 116 -13.11 4.28 0.80
N SER A 117 -12.73 4.60 2.03
CA SER A 117 -11.44 4.20 2.59
C SER A 117 -11.33 2.68 2.74
N ILE A 118 -12.32 2.04 3.34
CA ILE A 118 -12.36 0.58 3.51
C ILE A 118 -12.22 -0.12 2.16
N GLY A 119 -13.03 0.26 1.16
CA GLY A 119 -13.03 -0.39 -0.15
C GLY A 119 -11.70 -0.22 -0.90
N ILE A 120 -11.18 1.00 -0.94
CA ILE A 120 -9.95 1.31 -1.68
C ILE A 120 -8.73 0.64 -1.04
N PHE A 121 -8.60 0.73 0.28
CA PHE A 121 -7.48 0.10 0.98
C PHE A 121 -7.59 -1.44 1.00
N ALA A 122 -8.79 -2.00 1.11
CA ALA A 122 -8.97 -3.45 0.94
C ALA A 122 -8.45 -3.93 -0.42
N ALA A 123 -8.80 -3.21 -1.49
CA ALA A 123 -8.32 -3.52 -2.84
C ALA A 123 -6.80 -3.38 -2.94
N ALA A 124 -6.22 -2.31 -2.39
CA ALA A 124 -4.77 -2.10 -2.39
C ALA A 124 -4.02 -3.25 -1.69
N GLY A 125 -4.48 -3.68 -0.50
CA GLY A 125 -3.87 -4.79 0.22
C GLY A 125 -3.98 -6.14 -0.52
N LEU A 126 -5.12 -6.41 -1.16
CA LEU A 126 -5.31 -7.62 -1.99
C LEU A 126 -4.37 -7.61 -3.20
N LEU A 127 -4.28 -6.49 -3.92
CA LEU A 127 -3.41 -6.33 -5.07
C LEU A 127 -1.93 -6.46 -4.70
N TYR A 128 -1.52 -5.88 -3.57
CA TYR A 128 -0.17 -6.03 -3.05
C TYR A 128 0.15 -7.49 -2.71
N THR A 129 -0.78 -8.20 -2.08
CA THR A 129 -0.64 -9.63 -1.80
C THR A 129 -0.47 -10.44 -3.09
N ALA A 130 -1.34 -10.20 -4.08
CA ALA A 130 -1.29 -10.89 -5.36
C ALA A 130 0.07 -10.66 -6.04
N ALA A 131 0.56 -9.41 -6.05
CA ALA A 131 1.89 -9.07 -6.56
C ALA A 131 3.01 -9.82 -5.81
N ASN A 132 2.97 -9.86 -4.47
CA ASN A 132 3.96 -10.58 -3.67
C ASN A 132 4.02 -12.08 -4.00
N ILE A 133 2.87 -12.72 -4.16
CA ILE A 133 2.77 -14.13 -4.51
C ILE A 133 3.29 -14.39 -5.93
N VAL A 134 2.82 -13.60 -6.91
CA VAL A 134 3.19 -13.77 -8.32
C VAL A 134 4.69 -13.54 -8.52
N LEU A 135 5.23 -12.45 -8.00
CA LEU A 135 6.66 -12.15 -8.09
C LEU A 135 7.52 -13.18 -7.34
N GLY A 136 7.02 -13.75 -6.24
CA GLY A 136 7.66 -14.88 -5.57
C GLY A 136 7.81 -16.08 -6.48
N ARG A 137 6.70 -16.54 -7.08
CA ARG A 137 6.70 -17.68 -8.00
C ARG A 137 7.59 -17.45 -9.23
N LEU A 138 7.63 -16.22 -9.76
CA LEU A 138 8.49 -15.87 -10.89
C LEU A 138 9.97 -15.91 -10.51
N ALA A 139 10.33 -15.41 -9.32
CA ALA A 139 11.70 -15.47 -8.82
C ALA A 139 12.17 -16.93 -8.64
N ASP A 140 11.33 -17.79 -8.06
CA ASP A 140 11.66 -19.20 -7.84
C ASP A 140 11.91 -19.93 -9.17
N ARG A 141 11.06 -19.72 -10.18
CA ARG A 141 11.23 -20.30 -11.53
C ARG A 141 12.49 -19.81 -12.24
N ALA A 142 12.84 -18.54 -12.07
CA ALA A 142 14.05 -17.97 -12.66
C ALA A 142 15.32 -18.57 -12.03
N GLU A 143 15.30 -18.85 -10.73
CA GLU A 143 16.40 -19.49 -10.03
C GLU A 143 16.59 -20.95 -10.44
N GLU A 144 15.51 -21.72 -10.56
CA GLU A 144 15.54 -23.11 -11.05
C GLU A 144 16.11 -23.19 -12.48
N SER A 145 15.67 -22.28 -13.36
CA SER A 145 16.17 -22.18 -14.73
C SER A 145 17.67 -21.84 -14.80
N ALA A 146 18.18 -21.10 -13.81
CA ALA A 146 19.58 -20.70 -13.75
C ALA A 146 20.48 -21.80 -13.17
N SER A 147 19.99 -22.63 -12.25
CA SER A 147 20.75 -23.78 -11.73
C SER A 147 20.92 -24.88 -12.77
N ILE A 148 19.92 -25.11 -13.63
CA ILE A 148 20.02 -26.12 -14.71
C ILE A 148 21.09 -25.75 -15.75
N ARG A 149 21.38 -24.45 -15.95
CA ARG A 149 22.35 -23.97 -16.96
C ARG A 149 23.80 -23.90 -16.47
N ARG A 150 24.08 -24.19 -15.20
CA ARG A 150 25.44 -24.21 -14.65
C ARG A 150 25.84 -25.68 -14.39
N PRO A 151 26.55 -26.34 -15.33
CA PRO A 151 27.13 -27.66 -15.10
C PRO A 151 28.25 -27.62 -14.05
#